data_AF-A0A815PK23-F1
#
_entry.id   AF-A0A815PK23-F1
#
_cell.length_a   1.000
_cell.length_b   1.000
_cell.length_c   1.000
_cell.angle_alpha   90.00
_cell.angle_beta   90.00
_cell.angle_gamma   90.00
#
_symmetry.space_group_name_H-M   'P 1'
#
loop_
_entity.id
_entity.type
_entity.pdbx_description
1 polymer ?
#
loop_
_entity_poly.entity_id
_entity_poly.type
_entity_poly.pdbx_seq_one_letter_code
_entity_poly.pdbx_strand_id
1 'polypeptide(L)'
;MWIIRLFYIILLITFVESAHFNGGTVTFRPINASATGSVVSIIITQTYDWTYPLVYCDNTMIAAHTLLTRSGMSSYQLVCIANCNTSTGYTALMVQSPCTDFSVYLQTTTGQRSDTVNLVSTDHFTVAFQNAPYYAWSLYSAPALSWSIACTINVLLRPDGTINTSPKANIVSYINIPLNISYSFQIPVADAQWAFFARAGGL
;
A
#
# COMPACT_ATOMS: atom_id res chain seq x y z
N MET A 1 -34.16 -29.52 -22.91
CA MET A 1 -34.53 -28.41 -21.99
C MET A 1 -33.62 -28.27 -20.76
N TRP A 2 -33.07 -29.34 -20.19
CA TRP A 2 -32.21 -29.24 -19.00
C TRP A 2 -30.81 -28.67 -19.28
N ILE A 3 -30.22 -28.98 -20.44
CA ILE A 3 -28.89 -28.47 -20.84
C ILE A 3 -28.88 -26.95 -21.02
N ILE A 4 -29.95 -26.37 -21.59
CA ILE A 4 -30.07 -24.92 -21.77
C ILE A 4 -30.20 -24.20 -20.42
N ARG A 5 -30.92 -24.80 -19.45
CA ARG A 5 -31.01 -24.28 -18.08
C ARG A 5 -29.67 -24.38 -17.34
N LEU A 6 -28.93 -25.48 -17.53
CA LEU A 6 -27.59 -25.65 -16.97
C LEU A 6 -26.60 -24.64 -17.55
N PHE A 7 -26.65 -24.40 -18.86
CA PHE A 7 -25.83 -23.41 -19.55
C PHE A 7 -26.16 -21.99 -19.07
N TYR A 8 -27.44 -21.67 -18.85
CA TYR A 8 -27.86 -20.38 -18.28
C TYR A 8 -27.41 -20.20 -16.83
N ILE A 9 -27.43 -21.26 -16.01
CA ILE A 9 -26.91 -21.24 -14.64
C ILE A 9 -25.39 -21.04 -14.63
N ILE A 10 -24.65 -21.69 -15.53
CA ILE A 10 -23.19 -21.53 -15.66
C ILE A 10 -22.83 -20.12 -16.17
N LEU A 11 -23.63 -19.55 -17.07
CA LEU A 11 -23.44 -18.18 -17.57
C LEU A 11 -23.70 -17.11 -16.50
N LEU A 12 -24.50 -17.42 -15.48
CA LEU A 12 -24.78 -16.56 -14.32
C LEU A 12 -23.71 -16.68 -13.22
N ILE A 13 -22.78 -17.64 -13.31
CA ILE A 13 -21.61 -17.70 -12.42
C ILE A 13 -20.61 -16.67 -12.94
N THR A 14 -20.79 -15.42 -12.54
CA THR A 14 -19.73 -14.43 -12.66
C THR A 14 -18.60 -14.83 -11.72
N PHE A 15 -17.39 -14.95 -12.25
CA PHE A 15 -16.19 -15.07 -11.41
C PHE A 15 -16.05 -13.76 -10.63
N VAL A 16 -16.36 -13.80 -9.33
CA VAL A 16 -16.10 -12.69 -8.43
C VAL A 16 -14.66 -12.84 -7.92
N GLU A 17 -13.68 -12.28 -8.62
CA GLU A 17 -12.32 -12.20 -8.11
C GLU A 17 -12.25 -11.13 -7.00
N SER A 18 -12.03 -11.55 -5.76
CA SER A 18 -11.59 -10.64 -4.68
C SER A 18 -10.12 -10.25 -4.91
N ALA A 19 -9.73 -9.06 -4.47
CA ALA A 19 -8.33 -8.64 -4.47
C ALA A 19 -7.45 -9.44 -3.48
N HIS A 20 -8.05 -10.16 -2.52
CA HIS A 20 -7.35 -10.93 -1.47
C HIS A 20 -6.25 -10.12 -0.79
N PHE A 21 -6.55 -8.85 -0.57
CA PHE A 21 -5.67 -7.84 -0.06
C PHE A 21 -5.92 -7.72 1.44
N ASN A 22 -4.87 -7.90 2.24
CA ASN A 22 -4.71 -7.73 3.69
C ASN A 22 -4.69 -6.28 4.21
N GLY A 23 -4.56 -5.30 3.32
CA GLY A 23 -4.16 -3.95 3.68
C GLY A 23 -2.68 -3.70 3.44
N GLY A 24 -2.18 -2.58 3.93
CA GLY A 24 -0.78 -2.21 3.77
C GLY A 24 -0.51 -0.76 4.13
N THR A 25 0.70 -0.32 3.80
CA THR A 25 1.20 1.02 4.08
C THR A 25 2.02 1.53 2.91
N VAL A 26 1.88 2.82 2.61
CA VAL A 26 2.75 3.55 1.69
C VAL A 26 3.37 4.70 2.46
N THR A 27 4.70 4.79 2.42
CA THR A 27 5.45 5.84 3.10
C THR A 27 6.50 6.41 2.15
N PHE A 28 6.94 7.63 2.40
CA PHE A 28 8.04 8.27 1.69
C PHE A 28 9.01 8.94 2.65
N ARG A 29 10.27 9.05 2.22
CA ARG A 29 11.29 9.87 2.89
C ARG A 29 12.27 10.44 1.88
N PRO A 30 12.80 11.66 2.08
CA PRO A 30 13.92 12.15 1.30
C PRO A 30 15.17 11.31 1.57
N ILE A 31 16.00 11.11 0.55
CA ILE A 31 17.32 10.50 0.71
C ILE A 31 18.23 11.43 1.52
N ASN A 32 18.14 12.73 1.24
CA ASN A 32 18.80 13.79 2.00
C ASN A 32 17.76 14.84 2.39
N ALA A 33 17.43 14.91 3.69
CA ALA A 33 16.44 15.84 4.21
C ALA A 33 16.86 17.31 4.12
N SER A 34 18.15 17.60 3.93
CA SER A 34 18.71 18.95 3.82
C SER A 34 19.07 19.32 2.38
N ALA A 35 18.58 18.58 1.38
CA ALA A 35 18.84 18.90 -0.01
C ALA A 35 18.20 20.25 -0.40
N THR A 36 19.01 21.14 -0.99
CA THR A 36 18.58 22.48 -1.46
C THR A 36 18.51 22.59 -2.98
N GLY A 37 18.70 21.46 -3.69
CA GLY A 37 18.65 21.42 -5.14
C GLY A 37 17.22 21.53 -5.68
N SER A 38 17.09 21.86 -6.97
CA SER A 38 15.80 21.86 -7.68
C SER A 38 15.20 20.46 -7.81
N VAL A 39 16.03 19.41 -7.70
CA VAL A 39 15.62 18.01 -7.71
C VAL A 39 15.83 17.42 -6.32
N VAL A 40 14.78 16.77 -5.81
CA VAL A 40 14.75 16.05 -4.54
C VAL A 40 14.55 14.58 -4.82
N SER A 41 15.51 13.75 -4.40
CA SER A 41 15.38 12.30 -4.46
C SER A 41 14.71 11.78 -3.19
N ILE A 42 13.61 11.05 -3.35
CA ILE A 42 12.87 10.40 -2.28
C ILE A 42 12.89 8.88 -2.45
N ILE A 43 12.73 8.16 -1.35
CA ILE A 43 12.46 6.73 -1.33
C ILE A 43 11.00 6.55 -0.95
N ILE A 44 10.22 5.91 -1.83
CA ILE A 44 8.86 5.48 -1.53
C ILE A 44 8.94 4.01 -1.12
N THR A 45 8.41 3.68 0.06
CA THR A 45 8.33 2.30 0.56
C THR A 45 6.87 1.88 0.64
N GLN A 46 6.58 0.76 -0.03
CA GLN A 46 5.28 0.12 -0.09
C GLN A 46 5.37 -1.22 0.62
N THR A 47 4.48 -1.46 1.58
CA THR A 47 4.34 -2.75 2.26
C THR A 47 2.89 -3.18 2.15
N TYR A 48 2.65 -4.38 1.62
CA TYR A 48 1.31 -4.89 1.38
C TYR A 48 1.18 -6.28 1.95
N ASP A 49 0.04 -6.51 2.59
CA ASP A 49 -0.38 -7.80 3.10
C ASP A 49 -1.41 -8.40 2.16
N TRP A 50 -1.35 -9.72 1.98
CA TRP A 50 -2.20 -10.49 1.09
C TRP A 50 -2.66 -11.78 1.78
N THR A 51 -3.74 -12.39 1.29
CA THR A 51 -4.25 -13.65 1.84
C THR A 51 -3.37 -14.84 1.47
N TYR A 52 -2.82 -15.56 2.44
CA TYR A 52 -2.14 -16.85 2.26
C TYR A 52 -3.18 -18.00 2.24
N PRO A 53 -3.04 -19.04 1.40
CA PRO A 53 -1.97 -19.31 0.42
C PRO A 53 -2.26 -18.76 -1.00
N LEU A 54 -3.27 -17.90 -1.17
CA LEU A 54 -3.65 -17.39 -2.50
C LEU A 54 -2.57 -16.52 -3.14
N VAL A 55 -1.92 -15.69 -2.34
CA VAL A 55 -0.61 -15.11 -2.65
C VAL A 55 0.41 -15.90 -1.86
N TYR A 56 1.07 -16.85 -2.53
CA TYR A 56 1.98 -17.77 -1.88
C TYR A 56 3.32 -17.12 -1.57
N CYS A 57 3.85 -17.45 -0.40
CA CYS A 57 5.22 -17.17 -0.02
C CYS A 57 5.73 -18.25 0.94
N ASP A 58 7.03 -18.55 0.86
CA ASP A 58 7.75 -19.39 1.79
C ASP A 58 9.15 -18.83 2.10
N ASN A 59 9.90 -19.52 2.96
CA ASN A 59 11.26 -19.14 3.33
C ASN A 59 12.24 -19.12 2.14
N THR A 60 12.00 -19.93 1.10
CA THR A 60 12.86 -19.97 -0.09
C THR A 60 12.63 -18.72 -0.95
N MET A 61 11.38 -18.30 -1.10
CA MET A 61 11.00 -17.07 -1.79
C MET A 61 11.54 -15.83 -1.07
N ILE A 62 11.49 -15.82 0.27
CA ILE A 62 12.09 -14.73 1.08
C ILE A 62 13.60 -14.65 0.83
N ALA A 63 14.31 -15.79 0.94
CA ALA A 63 15.76 -15.83 0.74
C ALA A 63 16.19 -15.44 -0.69
N ALA A 64 15.37 -15.79 -1.69
CA ALA A 64 15.62 -15.47 -3.09
C ALA A 64 15.08 -14.09 -3.52
N HIS A 65 14.45 -13.33 -2.61
CA HIS A 65 13.73 -12.08 -2.94
C HIS A 65 12.75 -12.25 -4.10
N THR A 66 12.05 -13.39 -4.13
CA THR A 66 11.12 -13.72 -5.21
C THR A 66 9.92 -12.80 -5.16
N LEU A 67 9.53 -12.24 -6.31
CA LEU A 67 8.33 -11.42 -6.43
C LEU A 67 7.08 -12.23 -6.11
N LEU A 68 6.20 -11.66 -5.30
CA LEU A 68 4.86 -12.19 -5.08
C LEU A 68 4.12 -12.21 -6.43
N THR A 69 3.41 -13.31 -6.71
CA THR A 69 2.67 -13.45 -7.96
C THR A 69 1.23 -13.85 -7.69
N ARG A 70 0.33 -13.19 -8.42
CA ARG A 70 -1.09 -13.50 -8.53
C ARG A 70 -1.61 -12.93 -9.84
N SER A 71 -2.70 -13.50 -10.37
CA SER A 71 -3.41 -12.94 -11.53
C SER A 71 -3.63 -11.42 -11.34
N GLY A 72 -3.24 -10.63 -12.35
CA GLY A 72 -3.37 -9.17 -12.35
C GLY A 72 -2.36 -8.39 -11.51
N MET A 73 -1.58 -9.03 -10.61
CA MET A 73 -0.66 -8.30 -9.72
C MET A 73 0.45 -7.56 -10.47
N SER A 74 0.89 -8.10 -11.61
CA SER A 74 1.90 -7.48 -12.47
C SER A 74 1.42 -6.24 -13.25
N SER A 75 0.13 -5.86 -13.12
CA SER A 75 -0.38 -4.58 -13.64
C SER A 75 -0.78 -3.60 -12.54
N TYR A 76 -0.64 -3.98 -11.27
CA TYR A 76 -0.98 -3.11 -10.15
C TYR A 76 0.05 -1.99 -9.99
N GLN A 77 -0.46 -0.77 -9.92
CA GLN A 77 0.36 0.43 -9.87
C GLN A 77 -0.09 1.37 -8.74
N LEU A 78 0.90 2.04 -8.16
CA LEU A 78 0.73 3.18 -7.28
C LEU A 78 0.61 4.43 -8.16
N VAL A 79 -0.62 4.87 -8.39
CA VAL A 79 -0.95 5.95 -9.33
C VAL A 79 -1.16 7.26 -8.59
N CYS A 80 -0.90 8.38 -9.25
CA CYS A 80 -1.29 9.67 -8.71
C CYS A 80 -2.81 9.88 -8.85
N ILE A 81 -3.47 10.32 -7.77
CA ILE A 81 -4.92 10.52 -7.71
C ILE A 81 -5.33 11.97 -7.41
N ALA A 82 -4.42 12.81 -6.87
CA ALA A 82 -4.71 14.21 -6.58
C ALA A 82 -3.47 15.09 -6.72
N ASN A 83 -3.67 16.34 -7.19
CA ASN A 83 -2.62 17.33 -7.47
C ASN A 83 -1.52 16.80 -8.42
N CYS A 84 -1.86 15.91 -9.34
CA CYS A 84 -0.89 15.25 -10.23
C CYS A 84 -0.20 16.21 -11.21
N ASN A 85 -0.84 17.34 -11.50
CA ASN A 85 -0.25 18.44 -12.26
C ASN A 85 0.93 19.12 -11.55
N THR A 86 1.05 18.96 -10.24
CA THR A 86 2.18 19.48 -9.46
C THR A 86 3.37 18.53 -9.43
N SER A 87 3.19 17.29 -9.91
CA SER A 87 4.27 16.31 -9.96
C SER A 87 4.98 16.39 -11.30
N THR A 88 6.22 16.89 -11.29
CA THR A 88 7.04 16.97 -12.51
C THR A 88 8.11 15.88 -12.45
N GLY A 89 7.70 14.63 -12.64
CA GLY A 89 8.65 13.49 -12.67
C GLY A 89 8.15 12.19 -12.07
N TYR A 90 7.01 12.17 -11.36
CA TYR A 90 6.44 10.92 -10.85
C TYR A 90 5.90 10.07 -11.99
N THR A 91 6.42 8.85 -12.09
CA THR A 91 5.85 7.77 -12.90
C THR A 91 5.23 6.74 -11.98
N ALA A 92 4.08 6.19 -12.38
CA ALA A 92 3.39 5.18 -11.59
C ALA A 92 4.32 4.00 -11.25
N LEU A 93 4.39 3.65 -9.96
CA LEU A 93 5.28 2.60 -9.46
C LEU A 93 4.55 1.26 -9.42
N MET A 94 5.28 0.18 -9.63
CA MET A 94 4.72 -1.17 -9.49
C MET A 94 4.44 -1.49 -8.02
N VAL A 95 3.27 -2.08 -7.76
CA VAL A 95 2.86 -2.58 -6.44
C VAL A 95 3.47 -3.94 -6.14
N GLN A 96 3.72 -4.74 -7.18
CA GLN A 96 4.30 -6.08 -7.04
C GLN A 96 5.64 -6.00 -6.31
N SER A 97 5.72 -6.68 -5.17
CA SER A 97 6.87 -6.64 -4.26
C SER A 97 7.45 -8.03 -4.04
N PRO A 98 8.75 -8.14 -3.69
CA PRO A 98 9.32 -9.37 -3.19
C PRO A 98 8.66 -9.78 -1.88
N CYS A 99 8.56 -11.09 -1.65
CA CYS A 99 8.09 -11.58 -0.37
C CYS A 99 9.10 -11.24 0.73
N THR A 100 8.59 -10.78 1.88
CA THR A 100 9.40 -10.53 3.08
C THR A 100 8.98 -11.39 4.26
N ASP A 101 7.72 -11.78 4.36
CA ASP A 101 7.22 -12.59 5.48
C ASP A 101 5.93 -13.34 5.10
N PHE A 102 5.59 -14.38 5.86
CA PHE A 102 4.31 -15.08 5.74
C PHE A 102 3.92 -15.75 7.07
N SER A 103 2.62 -15.90 7.29
CA SER A 103 2.05 -16.61 8.43
C SER A 103 0.91 -17.51 7.96
N VAL A 104 1.14 -18.82 8.04
CA VAL A 104 0.13 -19.83 7.75
C VAL A 104 -1.02 -19.74 8.75
N TYR A 105 -0.73 -19.42 10.02
CA TYR A 105 -1.73 -19.33 11.09
C TYR A 105 -2.62 -18.11 10.95
N LEU A 106 -2.04 -16.95 10.61
CA LEU A 106 -2.79 -15.71 10.38
C LEU A 106 -3.34 -15.59 8.94
N GLN A 107 -3.01 -16.55 8.07
CA GLN A 107 -3.36 -16.54 6.65
C GLN A 107 -2.92 -15.25 5.92
N THR A 108 -1.70 -14.80 6.23
CA THR A 108 -1.15 -13.55 5.67
C THR A 108 0.18 -13.79 4.98
N THR A 109 0.38 -13.16 3.83
CA THR A 109 1.64 -13.03 3.11
C THR A 109 1.98 -11.56 3.01
N THR A 110 3.20 -11.17 3.37
CA THR A 110 3.66 -9.78 3.35
C THR A 110 4.75 -9.60 2.32
N GLY A 111 4.64 -8.55 1.51
CA GLY A 111 5.66 -8.15 0.57
C GLY A 111 5.98 -6.67 0.68
N GLN A 112 7.26 -6.32 0.57
CA GLN A 112 7.73 -4.94 0.69
C GLN A 112 8.63 -4.55 -0.48
N ARG A 113 8.46 -3.34 -0.97
CA ARG A 113 9.30 -2.73 -2.02
C ARG A 113 9.65 -1.31 -1.66
N SER A 114 10.87 -0.90 -2.03
CA SER A 114 11.30 0.50 -1.97
C SER A 114 11.83 0.93 -3.32
N ASP A 115 11.32 2.05 -3.84
CA ASP A 115 11.75 2.61 -5.12
C ASP A 115 12.23 4.06 -4.91
N THR A 116 13.29 4.44 -5.61
CA THR A 116 13.80 5.81 -5.58
C THR A 116 13.15 6.63 -6.69
N VAL A 117 12.58 7.78 -6.32
CA VAL A 117 11.91 8.70 -7.24
C VAL A 117 12.56 10.08 -7.13
N ASN A 118 12.85 10.69 -8.27
CA ASN A 118 13.35 12.06 -8.34
C ASN A 118 12.19 13.00 -8.65
N LEU A 119 11.95 13.96 -7.76
CA LEU A 119 10.88 14.94 -7.84
C LEU A 119 11.45 16.35 -7.91
N VAL A 120 10.66 17.32 -8.34
CA VAL A 120 11.04 18.73 -8.24
C VAL A 120 10.75 19.23 -6.82
N SER A 121 11.55 20.16 -6.31
CA SER A 121 11.44 20.68 -4.93
C SER A 121 10.10 21.38 -4.59
N THR A 122 9.23 21.55 -5.58
CA THR A 122 7.88 22.12 -5.43
C THR A 122 6.75 21.08 -5.45
N ASP A 123 7.08 19.80 -5.63
CA ASP A 123 6.07 18.77 -5.87
C ASP A 123 5.25 18.47 -4.60
N HIS A 124 3.92 18.44 -4.75
CA HIS A 124 2.97 18.14 -3.69
C HIS A 124 1.73 17.42 -4.24
N PHE A 125 1.70 16.09 -4.12
CA PHE A 125 0.67 15.26 -4.74
C PHE A 125 0.31 14.04 -3.91
N THR A 126 -0.84 13.44 -4.19
CA THR A 126 -1.30 12.23 -3.51
C THR A 126 -1.24 11.06 -4.47
N VAL A 127 -0.56 10.01 -4.04
CA VAL A 127 -0.52 8.71 -4.73
C VAL A 127 -1.40 7.73 -4.00
N ALA A 128 -1.99 6.79 -4.73
CA ALA A 128 -2.76 5.73 -4.12
C ALA A 128 -2.65 4.42 -4.90
N PHE A 129 -2.75 3.33 -4.16
CA PHE A 129 -3.06 2.02 -4.72
C PHE A 129 -4.54 1.75 -4.49
N GLN A 130 -5.26 1.50 -5.58
CA GLN A 130 -6.70 1.30 -5.60
C GLN A 130 -7.01 0.00 -6.32
N ASN A 131 -7.99 -0.74 -5.82
CA ASN A 131 -8.45 -1.95 -6.49
C ASN A 131 -9.91 -2.27 -6.15
N ALA A 132 -10.44 -3.27 -6.86
CA ALA A 132 -11.71 -3.94 -6.61
C ALA A 132 -11.82 -4.48 -5.17
N PRO A 133 -13.05 -4.73 -4.67
CA PRO A 133 -13.33 -5.04 -3.26
C PRO A 133 -12.46 -6.13 -2.62
N TYR A 134 -12.28 -5.93 -1.31
CA TYR A 134 -11.44 -6.71 -0.39
C TYR A 134 -11.99 -8.13 -0.15
N TYR A 135 -13.32 -8.31 -0.13
CA TYR A 135 -13.99 -9.62 0.01
C TYR A 135 -15.17 -9.75 -0.95
N ALA A 136 -15.28 -10.91 -1.60
CA ALA A 136 -16.37 -11.27 -2.51
C ALA A 136 -17.59 -11.87 -1.77
N TRP A 137 -17.96 -11.32 -0.60
CA TRP A 137 -19.17 -11.76 0.11
C TRP A 137 -20.33 -10.80 -0.12
N SER A 138 -21.25 -11.29 -0.94
CA SER A 138 -22.48 -10.68 -1.40
C SER A 138 -23.55 -10.53 -0.30
N LEU A 139 -23.32 -9.69 0.70
CA LEU A 139 -24.40 -9.25 1.61
C LEU A 139 -24.95 -7.86 1.29
N TYR A 140 -24.38 -7.15 0.31
CA TYR A 140 -24.90 -5.85 -0.12
C TYR A 140 -24.92 -5.72 -1.64
N SER A 141 -26.10 -5.40 -2.17
CA SER A 141 -26.35 -4.95 -3.54
C SER A 141 -25.88 -3.49 -3.75
N ALA A 142 -24.71 -3.14 -3.23
CA ALA A 142 -24.11 -1.82 -3.42
C ALA A 142 -23.10 -1.90 -4.59
N PRO A 143 -23.10 -0.92 -5.51
CA PRO A 143 -22.15 -0.91 -6.62
C PRO A 143 -20.72 -0.78 -6.07
N ALA A 144 -19.89 -1.79 -6.34
CA ALA A 144 -18.43 -1.76 -6.29
C ALA A 144 -17.78 -1.01 -5.10
N LEU A 145 -17.71 -1.67 -3.93
CA LEU A 145 -16.92 -1.18 -2.79
C LEU A 145 -15.42 -1.21 -3.14
N SER A 146 -14.91 -0.12 -3.69
CA SER A 146 -13.47 0.04 -4.01
C SER A 146 -12.72 0.52 -2.77
N TRP A 147 -11.52 0.01 -2.54
CA TRP A 147 -10.64 0.48 -1.46
C TRP A 147 -9.48 1.28 -2.04
N SER A 148 -8.86 2.12 -1.20
CA SER A 148 -7.73 2.96 -1.56
C SER A 148 -6.77 3.07 -0.40
N ILE A 149 -5.49 2.79 -0.63
CA ILE A 149 -4.40 3.17 0.27
C ILE A 149 -3.68 4.35 -0.36
N ALA A 150 -3.76 5.51 0.27
CA ALA A 150 -3.20 6.74 -0.25
C ALA A 150 -2.09 7.29 0.64
N CYS A 151 -1.12 7.94 0.01
CA CYS A 151 -0.04 8.68 0.66
C CYS A 151 0.11 10.04 -0.03
N THR A 152 0.06 11.12 0.75
CA THR A 152 0.38 12.47 0.25
C THR A 152 1.88 12.70 0.36
N ILE A 153 2.51 12.85 -0.79
CA ILE A 153 3.92 13.17 -0.94
C ILE A 153 4.06 14.68 -1.00
N ASN A 154 4.85 15.22 -0.09
CA ASN A 154 5.15 16.64 -0.01
C ASN A 154 6.66 16.79 0.13
N VAL A 155 7.32 17.39 -0.86
CA VAL A 155 8.76 17.65 -0.81
C VAL A 155 9.09 19.13 -0.64
N LEU A 156 8.09 19.96 -0.31
CA LEU A 156 8.30 21.35 0.02
C LEU A 156 9.19 21.49 1.26
N LEU A 157 10.09 22.46 1.21
CA LEU A 157 10.96 22.79 2.32
C LEU A 157 10.11 23.35 3.48
N ARG A 158 10.34 22.81 4.67
CA ARG A 158 9.73 23.31 5.90
C ARG A 158 10.45 24.58 6.38
N PRO A 159 9.83 25.35 7.28
CA PRO A 159 10.48 26.52 7.87
C PRO A 159 11.80 26.22 8.62
N ASP A 160 12.02 24.96 9.03
CA ASP A 160 13.26 24.49 9.66
C ASP A 160 14.40 24.18 8.67
N GLY A 161 14.15 24.33 7.36
CA GLY A 161 15.13 24.05 6.31
C GLY A 161 15.26 22.57 5.93
N THR A 162 14.33 21.71 6.37
CA THR A 162 14.30 20.29 6.01
C THR A 162 13.11 19.94 5.12
N ILE A 163 13.27 18.88 4.34
CA ILE A 163 12.22 18.31 3.48
C ILE A 163 11.32 17.41 4.33
N ASN A 164 10.01 17.51 4.10
CA ASN A 164 9.01 16.73 4.82
C ASN A 164 9.19 15.21 4.62
N THR A 165 8.78 14.42 5.61
CA THR A 165 8.91 12.95 5.61
C THR A 165 7.60 12.32 6.05
N SER A 166 7.34 11.08 5.65
CA SER A 166 6.14 10.39 6.14
C SER A 166 6.15 10.29 7.66
N PRO A 167 5.03 10.63 8.32
CA PRO A 167 4.88 10.42 9.75
C PRO A 167 5.05 8.94 10.10
N LYS A 168 5.64 8.67 11.27
CA LYS A 168 5.68 7.32 11.85
C LYS A 168 4.69 7.22 13.00
N ALA A 169 3.81 6.24 12.91
CA ALA A 169 2.87 5.92 13.97
C ALA A 169 3.14 4.50 14.49
N ASN A 170 3.15 4.36 15.80
CA ASN A 170 3.09 3.05 16.44
C ASN A 170 1.63 2.76 16.75
N ILE A 171 0.96 2.01 15.87
CA ILE A 171 -0.41 1.56 16.11
C ILE A 171 -0.35 0.22 16.83
N VAL A 172 -0.99 0.14 17.99
CA VAL A 172 -1.23 -1.12 18.68
C VAL A 172 -2.65 -1.58 18.36
N SER A 173 -2.75 -2.61 17.50
CA SER A 173 -3.94 -3.44 17.24
C SER A 173 -4.92 -2.99 16.13
N TYR A 174 -5.67 -3.99 15.63
CA TYR A 174 -6.76 -3.84 14.67
C TYR A 174 -7.95 -3.12 15.29
N ILE A 175 -8.64 -2.28 14.51
CA ILE A 175 -9.88 -1.60 14.93
C ILE A 175 -11.02 -2.05 14.01
N ASN A 176 -12.03 -2.71 14.58
CA ASN A 176 -13.26 -3.05 13.85
C ASN A 176 -14.23 -1.87 13.93
N ILE A 177 -14.50 -1.23 12.80
CA ILE A 177 -15.47 -0.13 12.70
C ILE A 177 -16.81 -0.72 12.21
N PRO A 178 -17.92 -0.49 12.91
CA PRO A 178 -19.23 -0.93 12.45
C PRO A 178 -19.61 -0.26 11.11
N LEU A 179 -20.33 -1.00 10.27
CA LEU A 179 -20.75 -0.52 8.95
C LEU A 179 -21.56 0.79 9.06
N ASN A 180 -21.31 1.73 8.14
CA ASN A 180 -21.96 3.05 8.06
C ASN A 180 -21.76 3.97 9.28
N ILE A 181 -20.73 3.73 10.10
CA ILE A 181 -20.34 4.64 11.17
C ILE A 181 -19.03 5.33 10.81
N SER A 182 -19.06 6.67 10.73
CA SER A 182 -17.83 7.47 10.66
C SER A 182 -17.14 7.42 12.02
N TYR A 183 -15.93 6.86 12.07
CA TYR A 183 -15.13 6.77 13.28
C TYR A 183 -13.84 7.59 13.12
N SER A 184 -13.51 8.39 14.12
CA SER A 184 -12.26 9.15 14.20
C SER A 184 -11.49 8.69 15.42
N PHE A 185 -10.25 8.27 15.23
CA PHE A 185 -9.35 7.90 16.31
C PHE A 185 -8.04 8.67 16.17
N GLN A 186 -7.49 9.07 17.31
CA GLN A 186 -6.22 9.77 17.36
C GLN A 186 -5.10 8.73 17.32
N ILE A 187 -4.26 8.80 16.30
CA ILE A 187 -3.06 7.99 16.20
C ILE A 187 -1.89 8.81 16.76
N PRO A 188 -1.12 8.31 17.73
CA PRO A 188 0.09 8.99 18.15
C PRO A 188 1.10 8.93 17.00
N VAL A 189 1.39 10.09 16.43
CA VAL A 189 2.32 10.25 15.32
C VAL A 189 3.59 10.94 15.82
N ALA A 190 4.74 10.36 15.51
CA ALA A 190 6.03 11.01 15.64
C ALA A 190 6.57 11.40 14.26
N ASP A 191 7.27 12.52 14.20
CA ASP A 191 8.06 12.86 13.03
C ASP A 191 9.31 11.98 13.01
N ALA A 192 9.53 11.29 11.89
CA ALA A 192 10.59 10.30 11.75
C ALA A 192 11.99 10.92 11.80
N GLN A 193 12.12 12.24 11.61
CA GLN A 193 13.41 12.92 11.58
C GLN A 193 14.16 12.90 12.92
N TRP A 194 13.47 12.69 14.05
CA TRP A 194 14.07 12.62 15.40
C TRP A 194 13.82 11.30 16.13
N ALA A 195 13.45 10.22 15.41
CA ALA A 195 13.31 8.90 16.03
C ALA A 195 14.67 8.40 16.55
N PHE A 196 15.01 8.82 17.77
CA PHE A 196 16.03 8.23 18.62
C PHE A 196 15.76 6.74 18.65
N PHE A 197 16.60 5.96 17.97
CA PHE A 197 16.67 4.53 18.22
C PHE A 197 17.18 4.40 19.66
N ALA A 198 16.26 4.24 20.61
CA ALA A 198 16.61 3.66 21.90
C ALA A 198 17.05 2.22 21.60
N ARG A 199 18.35 2.06 21.32
CA ARG A 199 19.03 0.78 21.36
C ARG A 199 18.92 0.32 22.81
N ALA A 200 17.98 -0.58 23.09
CA ALA A 200 18.03 -1.38 24.31
C ALA A 200 19.27 -2.28 24.18
N GLY A 201 20.41 -1.74 24.59
CA GLY A 201 21.63 -2.49 24.86
C GLY A 201 21.80 -2.60 26.37
N GLY A 202 22.12 -3.81 26.83
CA GLY A 202 22.45 -4.15 28.21
C GLY A 202 21.28 -4.84 28.92
N LEU A 203 21.41 -6.06 29.46
CA LEU A 203 22.56 -6.92 29.76
C LEU A 203 22.16 -8.38 29.50
#